data_AF-A0A972KTZ7-F1
#
_entry.id   AF-A0A972KTZ7-F1
#
_cell.length_a   1.000
_cell.length_b   1.000
_cell.length_c   1.000
_cell.angle_alpha   90.00
_cell.angle_beta   90.00
_cell.angle_gamma   90.00
#
_symmetry.space_group_name_H-M   'P 1'
#
loop_
_entity.id
_entity.type
_entity.pdbx_description
1 polymer ?
#
loop_
_entity_poly.entity_id
_entity_poly.type
_entity_poly.pdbx_seq_one_letter_code
_entity_poly.pdbx_strand_id
1 'polypeptide(L)' 'DPTNCLLTGMTRDGAWLVEDGKVVSAVKNFYFSETPVYVLEQVEALSFSERVSPRNSLFPMRVPGMKVPGFSFIGVTDIV' A
#
# COMPACT_ATOMS: atom_id res chain seq x y z
N ASP A 1 -0.69 -19.24 -5.61
CA ASP A 1 -2.07 -19.73 -5.47
C ASP A 1 -2.98 -18.85 -6.32
N PRO A 2 -3.54 -19.37 -7.43
CA PRO A 2 -4.43 -18.59 -8.32
C PRO A 2 -5.62 -17.98 -7.56
N THR A 3 -6.02 -18.62 -6.46
CA THR A 3 -7.17 -18.24 -5.62
C THR A 3 -6.89 -16.97 -4.82
N ASN A 4 -5.65 -16.80 -4.36
CA ASN A 4 -5.31 -15.75 -3.41
C ASN A 4 -4.56 -14.57 -4.04
N CYS A 5 -4.24 -14.59 -5.34
CA CYS A 5 -3.62 -13.45 -6.05
C CYS A 5 -2.47 -12.79 -5.25
N LEU A 6 -1.40 -13.54 -4.98
CA LEU A 6 -0.26 -12.99 -4.25
C LEU A 6 0.44 -11.92 -5.10
N LEU A 7 0.56 -10.70 -4.56
CA LEU A 7 1.18 -9.56 -5.20
C LEU A 7 2.43 -9.13 -4.42
N THR A 8 3.56 -9.05 -5.13
CA THR A 8 4.81 -8.55 -4.57
C THR A 8 5.08 -7.15 -5.10
N GLY A 9 5.46 -6.25 -4.20
CA GLY A 9 5.78 -4.88 -4.54
C GLY A 9 6.71 -4.23 -3.53
N MET A 10 6.95 -2.95 -3.75
CA MET A 10 7.74 -2.11 -2.85
C MET A 10 7.10 -0.73 -2.78
N THR A 11 7.24 -0.05 -1.64
CA THR A 11 6.97 1.39 -1.58
C THR A 11 8.08 2.09 -2.40
N ARG A 12 7.73 2.99 -3.32
CA ARG A 12 8.72 3.70 -4.18
C ARG A 12 8.60 5.21 -4.11
N ASP A 13 7.37 5.71 -3.99
CA ASP A 13 7.12 7.15 -3.99
C ASP A 13 7.16 7.77 -2.57
N GLY A 14 7.78 7.07 -1.62
CA GLY A 14 7.89 7.46 -0.22
C GLY A 14 7.01 6.60 0.71
N ALA A 15 7.52 6.37 1.91
CA ALA A 15 6.78 5.81 3.02
C ALA A 15 6.92 6.76 4.21
N TRP A 16 5.84 6.95 4.96
CA TRP A 16 5.77 7.93 6.04
C TRP A 16 5.28 7.26 7.32
N LEU A 17 5.93 7.58 8.43
CA LEU A 17 5.49 7.18 9.75
C LEU A 17 4.35 8.10 10.21
N VAL A 18 3.27 7.50 10.69
CA VAL A 18 2.12 8.20 11.26
C VAL A 18 1.99 7.81 12.73
N GLU A 19 2.04 8.81 13.61
CA GLU A 19 1.83 8.65 15.06
C GLU A 19 0.75 9.66 15.50
N ASP A 20 -0.20 9.21 16.32
CA ASP A 20 -1.33 10.02 16.82
C ASP A 20 -2.08 10.79 15.71
N GLY A 21 -2.24 10.15 14.55
CA GLY A 21 -2.94 10.72 13.40
C GLY A 21 -2.13 11.80 12.64
N LYS A 22 -0.83 11.95 12.91
CA LYS A 22 0.05 12.93 12.25
C LYS A 22 1.23 12.24 11.59
N VAL A 23 1.60 12.71 10.41
CA VAL A 23 2.85 12.30 9.75
C VAL A 23 4.02 12.90 10.53
N VAL A 24 4.91 12.06 11.05
CA VAL A 24 6.03 12.49 11.90
C VAL A 24 7.38 12.47 11.18
N SER A 25 7.59 11.53 10.25
CA SER A 25 8.85 11.41 9.51
C SER A 25 8.70 10.58 8.24
N ALA A 26 9.62 10.78 7.30
CA ALA A 26 9.81 9.84 6.20
C ALA A 26 10.60 8.62 6.70
N VAL A 27 10.24 7.44 6.22
CA VAL A 27 10.93 6.18 6.53
C VAL A 27 11.49 5.54 5.27
N LYS A 28 12.34 4.53 5.43
CA LYS A 28 12.86 3.75 4.31
C LYS A 28 11.74 3.05 3.55
N ASN A 29 12.02 2.73 2.29
CA ASN A 29 11.10 1.94 1.50
C ASN A 29 11.06 0.48 2.01
N PHE A 30 9.92 -0.18 1.82
CA PHE A 30 9.70 -1.56 2.24
C PHE A 30 9.30 -2.44 1.06
N TYR A 31 9.68 -3.72 1.12
CA TYR A 31 9.08 -4.78 0.34
C TYR A 31 7.84 -5.32 1.03
N PHE A 32 6.85 -5.70 0.24
CA PHE A 32 5.67 -6.42 0.71
C PHE A 32 5.35 -7.57 -0.26
N SER A 33 4.71 -8.60 0.27
CA SER A 33 4.17 -9.71 -0.51
C SER A 33 2.82 -10.08 0.10
N GLU A 34 1.76 -9.50 -0.45
CA GLU A 34 0.42 -9.52 0.14
C GLU A 34 -0.63 -9.94 -0.87
N THR A 35 -1.74 -10.48 -0.37
CA THR A 35 -2.92 -10.77 -1.18
C THR A 35 -3.94 -9.64 -1.07
N PRO A 36 -4.46 -9.11 -2.21
CA PRO A 36 -5.50 -8.09 -2.16
C PRO A 36 -6.79 -8.60 -1.52
N VAL A 37 -7.05 -9.91 -1.53
CA VAL A 37 -8.23 -10.50 -0.87
C VAL A 37 -8.16 -10.27 0.63
N TYR A 38 -7.03 -10.60 1.25
CA TYR A 38 -6.81 -10.41 2.69
C TYR A 38 -6.74 -8.93 3.07
N VAL A 39 -6.05 -8.12 2.27
CA VAL A 39 -5.96 -6.67 2.48
C VAL A 39 -7.35 -6.04 2.48
N LEU A 40 -8.24 -6.43 1.55
CA LEU A 40 -9.61 -5.92 1.46
C LEU A 40 -10.50 -6.40 2.61
N GLU A 41 -10.29 -7.62 3.11
CA GLU A 41 -11.03 -8.14 4.27
C GLU A 41 -10.75 -7.36 5.55
N GLN A 42 -9.55 -6.75 5.67
CA GLN A 42 -9.10 -6.05 6.87
C GLN A 42 -9.18 -4.52 6.79
N VAL A 43 -9.87 -3.97 5.79
CA VAL A 43 -10.06 -2.52 5.66
C VAL A 43 -10.92 -1.99 6.80
N GLU A 44 -10.34 -1.11 7.63
CA GLU A 44 -11.08 -0.42 8.69
C GLU A 44 -11.74 0.88 8.21
N ALA A 45 -11.10 1.55 7.25
CA ALA A 45 -11.57 2.85 6.76
C ALA A 45 -11.10 3.10 5.33
N LEU A 46 -11.93 3.85 4.59
CA LEU A 46 -11.67 4.31 3.23
C LEU A 46 -11.75 5.84 3.18
N SER A 47 -10.85 6.45 2.41
CA SER A 47 -10.98 7.87 2.04
C SER A 47 -12.01 8.07 0.92
N PHE A 48 -12.22 9.31 0.51
CA PHE A 48 -12.81 9.57 -0.80
C PHE A 48 -11.92 9.00 -1.91
N SER A 49 -12.55 8.49 -2.97
CA SER A 49 -11.83 7.95 -4.11
C SER A 49 -11.19 9.06 -4.94
N GLU A 50 -9.90 8.93 -5.18
CA GLU A 50 -9.11 9.88 -5.96
C GLU A 50 -8.66 9.27 -7.28
N ARG A 51 -8.41 10.12 -8.28
CA ARG A 51 -7.89 9.65 -9.57
C ARG A 51 -6.39 9.43 -9.43
N VAL A 52 -5.96 8.21 -9.65
CA VAL A 52 -4.54 7.82 -9.64
C VAL A 52 -4.11 7.35 -11.03
N SER A 53 -2.85 7.60 -11.37
CA SER A 53 -2.20 7.07 -12.58
C SER A 53 -1.01 6.20 -12.15
N PRO A 54 -1.23 4.92 -11.84
CA PRO A 54 -0.17 4.03 -11.44
C PRO A 54 0.82 3.85 -12.59
N ARG A 55 2.13 3.83 -12.28
CA ARG A 55 3.20 3.69 -13.27
C ARG A 55 3.05 2.46 -14.18
N ASN A 56 2.48 1.38 -13.64
CA ASN A 56 2.32 0.11 -14.34
C ASN A 56 0.89 -0.13 -14.86
N SER A 57 0.03 0.90 -14.86
CA SER A 57 -1.33 0.79 -15.41
C SER A 57 -1.41 1.45 -16.78
N LEU A 58 -2.11 0.80 -17.71
CA LEU A 58 -2.41 1.38 -19.03
C LEU A 58 -3.47 2.47 -18.97
N PHE A 59 -4.23 2.54 -17.87
CA PHE A 59 -5.35 3.47 -17.71
C PHE A 59 -5.35 4.10 -16.31
N PRO A 60 -5.78 5.37 -16.19
CA PRO A 60 -6.00 6.00 -14.90
C PRO A 60 -7.13 5.29 -14.17
N MET A 61 -7.02 5.19 -12.85
CA MET A 61 -8.00 4.52 -11.99
C MET A 61 -8.57 5.52 -10.97
N ARG A 62 -9.74 5.23 -10.41
CA ARG A 62 -10.23 5.90 -9.20
C ARG A 62 -10.22 4.92 -8.05
N VAL A 63 -9.41 5.17 -7.04
CA VAL A 63 -9.28 4.31 -5.87
C VAL A 63 -9.20 5.17 -4.60
N PRO A 64 -9.79 4.73 -3.49
CA PRO A 64 -9.60 5.38 -2.20
C PRO A 64 -8.27 4.98 -1.57
N GLY A 65 -7.76 5.82 -0.67
CA GLY A 65 -6.80 5.39 0.35
C GLY A 65 -7.49 4.45 1.35
N MET A 66 -6.74 3.48 1.86
CA MET A 66 -7.26 2.45 2.76
C MET A 66 -6.44 2.40 4.05
N LYS A 67 -7.11 2.26 5.19
CA LYS A 67 -6.48 1.92 6.47
C LYS A 67 -6.60 0.41 6.70
N VAL A 68 -5.47 -0.29 6.71
CA VAL A 68 -5.39 -1.75 6.84
C VAL A 68 -4.39 -2.11 7.95
N PRO A 69 -4.86 -2.49 9.16
CA PRO A 69 -3.96 -2.76 10.29
C PRO A 69 -3.03 -3.96 10.11
N GLY A 70 -3.46 -4.99 9.38
CA GLY A 70 -2.72 -6.24 9.22
C GLY A 70 -1.85 -6.34 7.96
N PHE A 71 -1.52 -5.21 7.33
CA PHE A 71 -0.63 -5.20 6.17
C PHE A 71 0.82 -5.48 6.59
N SER A 72 1.43 -6.53 6.06
CA SER A 72 2.77 -6.95 6.46
C SER A 72 3.86 -6.53 5.47
N PHE A 73 4.93 -5.94 6.01
CA PHE A 73 6.17 -5.69 5.26
C PHE A 73 7.16 -6.83 5.51
N ILE A 74 7.82 -7.28 4.45
CA ILE A 74 8.73 -8.45 4.48
C ILE A 74 10.22 -8.05 4.45
N GLY A 75 10.53 -6.76 4.26
CA GLY A 75 11.91 -6.29 4.25
C GLY A 75 12.03 -4.80 3.97
N VAL A 76 13.22 -4.27 4.18
CA VAL A 76 13.60 -2.88 3.89
C VAL A 76 14.38 -2.82 2.58
N THR A 77 14.23 -1.74 1.82
CA THR A 77 14.97 -1.51 0.58
C THR A 77 15.52 -0.10 0.49
N ASP A 78 16.74 0.01 -0.03
CA ASP A 78 17.42 1.28 -0.30
C ASP A 78 17.19 1.76 -1.74
N ILE A 79 16.35 1.06 -2.52
CA ILE A 79 15.99 1.45 -3.89
C ILE A 79 15.07 2.68 -3.83
N VAL A 80 15.52 3.75 -4.48
CA VAL A 80 14.79 5.00 -4.74
C VAL A 80 14.00 4.88 -6.05
#